data_AF-A0ABC9FMZ5-F1
#
_entry.id   AF-A0ABC9FMZ5-F1
#
_cell.length_a   1.000
_cell.length_b   1.000
_cell.length_c   1.000
_cell.angle_alpha   90.00
_cell.angle_beta   90.00
_cell.angle_gamma   90.00
#
_symmetry.space_group_name_H-M   'P 1'
#
loop_
_entity.id
_entity.type
_entity.pdbx_description
1 polymer ?
#
loop_
_entity_poly.entity_id
_entity_poly.type
_entity_poly.pdbx_seq_one_letter_code
_entity_poly.pdbx_strand_id
1 'polypeptide(L)'
;MLSEEALKAAGPSCEALHAYFMEQSVKGAHGIPAKVAESYFESDGELSFTIGFNDLYDLFNMDSLDVSLLRCWTMRMKKQSEEMGYNVGFLDPQIFSTIGDYKPTKKVDQAAPMMLQGMLGEFILKEIIDPKGDFYNGPADAA
;
A
#
# COMPACT_ATOMS: atom_id res chain seq x y z
N MET A 1 10.74 -8.16 -11.73
CA MET A 1 9.31 -8.40 -12.03
C MET A 1 9.03 -9.84 -11.68
N LEU A 2 7.97 -10.09 -10.92
CA LEU A 2 7.61 -11.45 -10.51
C LEU A 2 7.44 -12.35 -11.73
N SER A 3 7.84 -13.62 -11.60
CA SER A 3 7.48 -14.63 -12.60
C SER A 3 5.96 -14.87 -12.55
N GLU A 4 5.38 -15.39 -13.63
CA GLU A 4 3.95 -15.70 -13.67
C GLU A 4 3.54 -16.67 -12.54
N GLU A 5 4.41 -17.61 -12.20
CA GLU A 5 4.19 -18.56 -11.10
C GLU A 5 4.17 -17.87 -9.74
N ALA A 6 5.09 -16.92 -9.53
CA ALA A 6 5.19 -16.19 -8.28
C ALA A 6 4.03 -15.19 -8.12
N LEU A 7 3.56 -14.61 -9.22
CA LEU A 7 2.39 -13.74 -9.22
C LEU A 7 1.10 -14.50 -8.90
N LYS A 8 0.92 -15.69 -9.50
CA LYS A 8 -0.17 -16.62 -9.17
C LYS A 8 -0.15 -17.03 -7.70
N ALA A 9 1.04 -17.28 -7.16
CA ALA A 9 1.20 -17.65 -5.75
C ALA A 9 0.87 -16.49 -4.79
N ALA A 10 1.13 -15.24 -5.19
CA ALA A 10 0.78 -14.04 -4.43
C ALA A 10 -0.74 -13.74 -4.47
N GLY A 11 -1.44 -14.27 -5.48
CA GLY A 11 -2.89 -14.27 -5.58
C GLY A 11 -3.46 -13.24 -6.56
N PRO A 12 -4.79 -13.28 -6.80
CA PRO A 12 -5.44 -12.55 -7.89
C PRO A 12 -5.34 -11.02 -7.76
N SER A 13 -5.24 -10.51 -6.53
CA SER A 13 -5.03 -9.08 -6.31
C SER A 13 -3.61 -8.63 -6.70
N CYS A 14 -2.59 -9.46 -6.46
CA CYS A 14 -1.25 -9.14 -6.95
C CYS A 14 -1.19 -9.22 -8.49
N GLU A 15 -1.88 -10.18 -9.10
CA GLU A 15 -2.01 -10.28 -10.57
C GLU A 15 -2.63 -9.03 -11.20
N ALA A 16 -3.76 -8.57 -10.64
CA ALA A 16 -4.44 -7.38 -11.14
C ALA A 16 -3.63 -6.09 -10.90
N LEU A 17 -2.97 -5.95 -9.74
CA LEU A 17 -2.15 -4.78 -9.44
C LEU A 17 -0.92 -4.72 -10.36
N HIS A 18 -0.32 -5.88 -10.63
CA HIS A 18 0.78 -6.00 -11.57
C HIS A 18 0.34 -5.66 -13.01
N ALA A 19 -0.84 -6.11 -13.44
CA ALA A 19 -1.39 -5.76 -14.74
C ALA A 19 -1.63 -4.24 -14.86
N TYR A 20 -2.22 -3.61 -13.85
CA TYR A 20 -2.40 -2.16 -13.79
C TYR A 20 -1.06 -1.41 -13.86
N PHE A 21 -0.10 -1.82 -13.04
CA PHE A 21 1.26 -1.27 -13.05
C PHE A 21 1.89 -1.33 -14.45
N MET A 22 1.77 -2.47 -15.14
CA MET A 22 2.32 -2.64 -16.49
C MET A 22 1.65 -1.72 -17.51
N GLU A 23 0.33 -1.63 -17.48
CA GLU A 23 -0.42 -0.78 -18.39
C GLU A 23 -0.06 0.70 -18.21
N GLN A 24 -0.01 1.17 -16.97
CA GLN A 24 0.27 2.57 -16.66
C GLN A 24 1.73 2.94 -16.90
N SER A 25 2.67 2.01 -16.70
CA SER A 25 4.10 2.22 -17.00
C SER A 25 4.32 2.49 -18.49
N VAL A 26 3.62 1.78 -19.38
CA VAL A 26 3.69 2.01 -20.83
C VAL A 26 3.14 3.40 -21.22
N LYS A 27 2.19 3.93 -20.44
CA LYS A 27 1.63 5.28 -20.61
C LYS A 27 2.52 6.39 -20.03
N GLY A 28 3.67 6.03 -19.44
CA GLY A 28 4.62 6.98 -18.84
C GLY A 28 4.27 7.42 -17.42
N ALA A 29 3.34 6.73 -16.75
CA ALA A 29 3.11 6.96 -15.32
C ALA A 29 4.30 6.44 -14.49
N HIS A 30 4.52 7.07 -13.34
CA HIS A 30 5.64 6.75 -12.43
C HIS A 30 5.19 6.29 -11.04
N GLY A 31 3.88 6.25 -10.80
CA GLY A 31 3.32 5.96 -9.50
C GLY A 31 1.81 6.12 -9.49
N ILE A 32 1.24 5.75 -8.34
CA ILE A 32 -0.18 5.85 -8.05
C ILE A 32 -0.36 6.98 -7.03
N PRO A 33 -0.91 8.14 -7.42
CA PRO A 33 -1.20 9.19 -6.46
C PRO A 33 -2.27 8.70 -5.48
N ALA A 34 -2.12 9.07 -4.21
CA ALA A 34 -3.02 8.73 -3.13
C ALA A 34 -3.26 9.93 -2.22
N LYS A 35 -4.48 10.03 -1.70
CA LYS A 35 -4.92 11.04 -0.75
C LYS A 35 -5.60 10.34 0.40
N VAL A 36 -5.32 10.81 1.61
CA VAL A 36 -5.88 10.23 2.80
C VAL A 36 -6.28 11.32 3.79
N ALA A 37 -7.45 11.13 4.40
CA ALA A 37 -7.97 12.04 5.41
C ALA A 37 -7.04 12.13 6.61
N GLU A 38 -7.05 13.30 7.24
CA GLU A 38 -6.29 13.65 8.44
C GLU A 38 -6.38 12.58 9.55
N SER A 39 -7.58 12.03 9.74
CA SER A 39 -7.88 11.05 10.78
C SER A 39 -7.11 9.74 10.65
N TYR A 40 -6.53 9.42 9.48
CA TYR A 40 -5.76 8.19 9.32
C TYR A 40 -4.42 8.20 10.03
N PHE A 41 -3.79 9.37 10.14
CA PHE A 41 -2.43 9.52 10.67
C PHE A 41 -2.30 10.57 11.78
N GLU A 42 -3.42 11.16 12.24
CA GLU A 42 -3.44 12.29 13.17
C GLU A 42 -2.53 13.43 12.67
N SER A 43 -2.55 13.67 11.35
CA SER A 43 -1.73 14.69 10.69
C SER A 43 -2.36 16.09 10.81
N ASP A 44 -1.63 17.15 10.46
CA ASP A 44 -2.23 18.49 10.30
C ASP A 44 -2.81 18.60 8.88
N GLY A 45 -3.97 17.96 8.66
CA GLY A 45 -4.72 17.99 7.40
C GLY A 45 -4.58 16.76 6.50
N GLU A 46 -5.18 16.83 5.30
CA GLU A 46 -5.16 15.75 4.29
C GLU A 46 -3.72 15.47 3.82
N LEU A 47 -3.33 14.19 3.85
CA LEU A 47 -2.03 13.75 3.37
C LEU A 47 -2.15 13.27 1.93
N SER A 48 -1.41 13.93 1.03
CA SER A 48 -1.20 13.47 -0.34
C SER A 48 0.16 12.76 -0.45
N PHE A 49 0.19 11.58 -1.05
CA PHE A 49 1.42 10.83 -1.31
C PHE A 49 1.32 10.08 -2.64
N THR A 50 2.42 9.50 -3.09
CA THR A 50 2.45 8.67 -4.30
C THR A 50 3.04 7.32 -3.93
N ILE A 51 2.38 6.24 -4.34
CA ILE A 51 2.96 4.89 -4.33
C ILE A 51 3.80 4.78 -5.59
N GLY A 52 5.13 4.84 -5.43
CA GLY A 52 6.05 4.74 -6.54
C GLY A 52 5.93 3.39 -7.25
N PHE A 53 6.10 3.40 -8.56
CA PHE A 53 6.22 2.16 -9.33
C PHE A 53 7.45 1.34 -8.95
N ASN A 54 8.51 2.00 -8.46
CA ASN A 54 9.65 1.33 -7.84
C ASN A 54 9.24 0.67 -6.51
N ASP A 55 8.48 1.36 -5.68
CA ASP A 55 7.97 0.79 -4.42
C ASP A 55 7.11 -0.47 -4.70
N LEU A 56 6.25 -0.44 -5.73
CA LEU A 56 5.49 -1.63 -6.15
C LEU A 56 6.40 -2.76 -6.65
N TYR A 57 7.47 -2.42 -7.35
CA TYR A 57 8.47 -3.41 -7.75
C TYR A 57 9.10 -4.07 -6.52
N ASP A 58 9.49 -3.30 -5.51
CA ASP A 58 10.10 -3.81 -4.28
C ASP A 58 9.10 -4.65 -3.47
N LEU A 59 7.83 -4.23 -3.43
CA LEU A 59 6.73 -5.02 -2.87
C LEU A 59 6.65 -6.38 -3.54
N PHE A 60 6.64 -6.42 -4.87
CA PHE A 60 6.54 -7.66 -5.64
C PHE A 60 7.75 -8.58 -5.44
N ASN A 61 8.97 -8.04 -5.37
CA ASN A 61 10.16 -8.87 -5.18
C ASN A 61 10.48 -9.16 -3.70
N MET A 62 9.65 -8.69 -2.76
CA MET A 62 9.89 -8.78 -1.31
C MET A 62 11.24 -8.20 -0.89
N ASP A 63 11.69 -7.13 -1.55
CA ASP A 63 13.03 -6.56 -1.34
C ASP A 63 13.03 -5.52 -0.21
N SER A 64 12.14 -4.52 -0.32
CA SER A 64 11.94 -3.47 0.69
C SER A 64 10.47 -3.09 0.82
N LEU A 65 10.17 -2.39 1.92
CA LEU A 65 8.85 -1.82 2.18
C LEU A 65 9.02 -0.31 2.44
N ASP A 66 8.83 0.48 1.39
CA ASP A 66 8.96 1.93 1.44
C ASP A 66 7.84 2.61 2.25
N VAL A 67 8.06 3.87 2.60
CA VAL A 67 7.11 4.66 3.43
C VAL A 67 5.72 4.71 2.81
N SER A 68 5.62 4.80 1.48
CA SER A 68 4.34 4.77 0.76
C SER A 68 3.55 3.47 1.01
N LEU A 69 4.24 2.33 1.02
CA LEU A 69 3.65 1.01 1.29
C LEU A 69 3.33 0.82 2.78
N LEU A 70 4.19 1.33 3.67
CA LEU A 70 3.92 1.36 5.11
C LEU A 70 2.67 2.19 5.43
N ARG A 71 2.47 3.32 4.73
CA ARG A 71 1.23 4.11 4.83
C ARG A 71 0.02 3.29 4.39
N CYS A 72 0.07 2.61 3.25
CA CYS A 72 -1.01 1.73 2.81
C CYS A 72 -1.30 0.61 3.83
N TRP A 73 -0.27 -0.02 4.40
CA TRP A 73 -0.44 -1.04 5.43
C TRP A 73 -1.14 -0.48 6.67
N THR A 74 -0.71 0.69 7.12
CA THR A 74 -1.27 1.36 8.29
C THR A 74 -2.73 1.73 8.07
N MET A 75 -3.09 2.21 6.88
CA MET A 75 -4.48 2.49 6.51
C MET A 75 -5.35 1.23 6.55
N ARG A 76 -4.84 0.12 6.02
CA ARG A 76 -5.51 -1.18 6.09
C ARG A 76 -5.74 -1.61 7.54
N MET A 77 -4.74 -1.46 8.40
CA MET A 77 -4.83 -1.79 9.83
C MET A 77 -5.83 -0.89 10.57
N LYS A 78 -5.88 0.40 10.24
CA LYS A 78 -6.87 1.33 10.80
C LYS A 78 -8.28 0.89 10.41
N LYS A 79 -8.54 0.67 9.12
CA LYS A 79 -9.85 0.19 8.64
C LYS A 79 -10.27 -1.11 9.34
N GLN A 80 -9.36 -2.07 9.46
CA GLN A 80 -9.62 -3.33 10.16
C GLN A 80 -9.92 -3.11 11.66
N SER A 81 -9.23 -2.18 12.32
CA SER A 81 -9.48 -1.87 13.73
C SER A 81 -10.86 -1.23 13.96
N GLU A 82 -11.28 -0.35 13.05
CA GLU A 82 -12.60 0.28 13.07
C GLU A 82 -13.71 -0.77 12.86
N GLU A 83 -13.52 -1.69 11.91
CA GLU A 83 -14.43 -2.82 11.68
C GLU A 83 -14.57 -3.74 12.92
N MET A 84 -13.51 -3.85 13.72
CA MET A 84 -13.52 -4.60 14.97
C MET A 84 -14.00 -3.78 16.20
N GLY A 85 -14.31 -2.49 16.02
CA GLY A 85 -14.76 -1.59 17.08
C GLY A 85 -13.65 -1.15 18.05
N TYR A 86 -12.38 -1.27 17.64
CA TYR A 86 -11.24 -0.77 18.43
C TYR A 86 -10.93 0.69 18.08
N ASN A 87 -10.73 1.51 19.11
CA ASN A 87 -10.25 2.88 18.94
C ASN A 87 -8.72 2.89 19.00
N VAL A 88 -8.08 2.91 17.83
CA VAL A 88 -6.62 2.89 17.68
C VAL A 88 -6.16 4.06 16.82
N GLY A 89 -5.25 4.87 17.37
CA GLY A 89 -4.53 5.90 16.62
C GLY A 89 -3.28 5.33 15.97
N PHE A 90 -2.98 5.76 14.75
CA PHE A 90 -1.77 5.39 14.02
C PHE A 90 -0.98 6.64 13.67
N LEU A 91 0.35 6.56 13.78
CA LEU A 91 1.25 7.65 13.38
C LEU A 91 1.73 7.44 11.95
N ASP A 92 1.98 8.53 11.22
CA ASP A 92 2.60 8.47 9.90
C ASP A 92 4.00 7.81 9.99
N PRO A 93 4.23 6.69 9.27
CA PRO A 93 5.54 6.03 9.22
C PRO A 93 6.70 6.95 8.82
N GLN A 94 6.43 8.05 8.10
CA GLN A 94 7.44 9.06 7.76
C GLN A 94 8.10 9.69 9.00
N ILE A 95 7.42 9.72 10.15
CA ILE A 95 8.00 10.23 11.41
C ILE A 95 9.17 9.36 11.88
N PHE A 96 9.24 8.09 11.46
CA PHE A 96 10.32 7.17 11.84
C PHE A 96 11.52 7.22 10.88
N SER A 97 11.35 7.68 9.65
CA SER A 97 12.48 7.78 8.70
C SER A 97 13.51 8.85 9.13
N THR A 98 13.11 9.77 10.01
CA THR A 98 14.01 10.72 10.70
C THR A 98 14.67 10.14 11.95
N ILE A 99 14.30 8.92 12.37
CA ILE A 99 14.74 8.26 13.61
C ILE A 99 15.46 6.94 13.28
N GLY A 100 16.58 7.01 12.56
CA GLY A 100 17.67 6.02 12.59
C GLY A 100 17.47 4.65 11.89
N ASP A 101 18.57 4.14 11.34
CA ASP A 101 18.68 2.93 10.52
C ASP A 101 18.26 1.63 11.24
N TYR A 102 17.01 1.21 11.06
CA TYR A 102 16.58 -0.14 11.46
C TYR A 102 17.16 -1.19 10.49
N LYS A 103 18.03 -2.08 11.00
CA LYS A 103 18.50 -3.26 10.26
C LYS A 103 17.83 -4.52 10.83
N PRO A 104 16.94 -5.18 10.09
CA PRO A 104 16.32 -6.42 10.54
C PRO A 104 17.39 -7.52 10.71
N THR A 105 17.45 -8.13 11.88
CA THR A 105 18.46 -9.15 12.23
C THR A 105 18.00 -10.58 11.99
N LYS A 106 16.75 -10.80 11.59
CA LYS A 106 16.18 -12.13 11.32
C LYS A 106 15.58 -12.19 9.93
N LYS A 107 15.88 -13.27 9.19
CA LYS A 107 15.12 -13.64 8.01
C LYS A 107 13.72 -14.03 8.44
N VAL A 108 12.72 -13.31 7.94
CA VAL A 108 11.30 -13.65 8.13
C VAL A 108 11.00 -14.88 7.28
N ASP A 109 10.28 -15.85 7.84
CA ASP A 109 9.73 -16.99 7.09
C ASP A 109 8.89 -16.46 5.90
N GLN A 110 9.03 -17.02 4.71
CA GLN A 110 8.45 -16.50 3.46
C GLN A 110 6.91 -16.48 3.47
N ALA A 111 6.26 -17.25 4.35
CA ALA A 111 4.80 -17.25 4.47
C ALA A 111 4.21 -15.90 4.90
N ALA A 112 4.85 -15.19 5.84
CA ALA A 112 4.35 -13.91 6.35
C ALA A 112 4.50 -12.76 5.33
N PRO A 113 5.65 -12.60 4.64
CA PRO A 113 5.79 -11.66 3.54
C PRO A 113 4.81 -11.91 2.38
N MET A 114 4.58 -13.17 1.98
CA MET A 114 3.61 -13.50 0.93
C MET A 114 2.17 -13.10 1.31
N MET A 115 1.80 -13.32 2.57
CA MET A 115 0.50 -12.88 3.10
C MET A 115 0.38 -11.35 3.09
N LEU A 116 1.43 -10.63 3.50
CA LEU A 116 1.48 -9.17 3.46
C LEU A 116 1.35 -8.63 2.02
N GLN A 117 2.04 -9.26 1.05
CA GLN A 117 1.93 -8.90 -0.37
C GLN A 117 0.49 -8.99 -0.88
N GLY A 118 -0.18 -10.13 -0.63
CA GLY A 118 -1.57 -10.32 -1.06
C GLY A 118 -2.51 -9.29 -0.43
N MET A 119 -2.35 -9.05 0.88
CA MET A 119 -3.16 -8.10 1.64
C MET A 119 -2.95 -6.64 1.20
N LEU A 120 -1.71 -6.24 0.91
CA LEU A 120 -1.41 -4.91 0.38
C LEU A 120 -1.90 -4.75 -1.05
N GLY A 121 -1.70 -5.76 -1.89
CA GLY A 121 -2.17 -5.76 -3.27
C GLY A 121 -3.68 -5.60 -3.36
N GLU A 122 -4.41 -6.34 -2.50
CA GLU A 122 -5.86 -6.24 -2.40
C GLU A 122 -6.32 -4.87 -1.93
N PHE A 123 -5.70 -4.32 -0.87
CA PHE A 123 -6.05 -3.02 -0.32
C PHE A 123 -5.81 -1.90 -1.34
N ILE A 124 -4.64 -1.88 -2.00
CA ILE A 124 -4.33 -0.87 -3.01
C ILE A 124 -5.35 -0.93 -4.16
N LEU A 125 -5.68 -2.11 -4.65
CA LEU A 125 -6.63 -2.29 -5.75
C LEU A 125 -8.08 -1.94 -5.43
N LYS A 126 -8.48 -2.01 -4.17
CA LYS A 126 -9.90 -1.86 -3.78
C LYS A 126 -10.19 -0.54 -3.10
N GLU A 127 -9.20 0.05 -2.46
CA GLU A 127 -9.38 1.19 -1.56
C GLU A 127 -8.53 2.40 -1.97
N ILE A 128 -7.48 2.20 -2.78
CA ILE A 128 -6.66 3.29 -3.33
C ILE A 128 -7.02 3.51 -4.80
N ILE A 129 -7.20 2.43 -5.56
CA ILE A 129 -7.63 2.43 -6.94
C ILE A 129 -9.06 1.89 -6.98
N ASP A 130 -9.92 2.49 -7.81
CA ASP A 130 -11.26 2.01 -8.07
C ASP A 130 -11.26 0.89 -9.13
N PRO A 131 -12.36 0.14 -9.30
CA PRO A 131 -12.44 -0.95 -10.28
C PRO A 131 -12.26 -0.54 -11.75
N LYS A 132 -12.31 0.76 -12.07
CA LYS A 132 -12.07 1.31 -13.42
C LYS A 132 -10.62 1.74 -13.61
N GLY A 133 -9.80 1.67 -12.56
CA GLY A 133 -8.41 2.13 -12.57
C GLY A 133 -8.25 3.60 -12.20
N ASP A 134 -9.34 4.27 -11.81
CA ASP A 134 -9.36 5.65 -11.34
C ASP A 134 -9.07 5.70 -9.83
N PHE A 135 -8.58 6.83 -9.32
CA PHE A 135 -8.23 6.94 -7.90
C PHE A 135 -9.49 7.01 -7.00
N TYR A 136 -9.45 6.35 -5.83
CA TYR A 136 -10.43 6.51 -4.76
C TYR A 136 -10.29 7.89 -4.11
N ASN A 137 -10.89 8.92 -4.73
CA ASN A 137 -11.28 10.10 -3.96
C ASN A 137 -12.39 9.63 -3.03
N GLY A 138 -12.14 9.56 -1.71
CA GLY A 138 -13.17 9.26 -0.72
C GLY A 138 -14.44 10.07 -0.96
N PRO A 139 -15.60 9.69 -0.39
CA PRO A 139 -16.88 10.31 -0.73
C PRO A 139 -16.74 11.84 -0.69
N ALA A 140 -16.77 12.44 -1.87
CA ALA A 140 -16.82 13.89 -2.02
C ALA A 140 -18.12 14.30 -1.35
N ASP A 141 -17.99 14.93 -0.20
CA ASP A 141 -19.06 15.60 0.52
C ASP A 141 -20.28 14.71 0.79
N ALA A 142 -20.29 14.07 1.96
CA ALA A 142 -21.55 13.94 2.70
C ALA A 142 -21.97 15.36 3.13
N ALA A 143 -22.56 16.10 2.20
CA ALA A 143 -23.37 17.29 2.46
C ALA A 143 -24.80 16.89 2.83
#